data_AF-A0A2M8A9Q2-F1
#
_entry.id   AF-A0A2M8A9Q2-F1
#
_cell.length_a   1.000
_cell.length_b   1.000
_cell.length_c   1.000
_cell.angle_alpha   90.00
_cell.angle_beta   90.00
_cell.angle_gamma   90.00
#
_symmetry.space_group_name_H-M   'P 1'
#
loop_
_entity.id
_entity.type
_entity.pdbx_description
1 polymer ?
#
loop_
_entity_poly.entity_id
_entity_poly.type
_entity_poly.pdbx_seq_one_letter_code
_entity_poly.pdbx_strand_id
1 'polypeptide(L)'
;MNFIKRNSDYIFTFITEFFILLAGIFVYKFAANLEGENDFSEYAICRRTISFILPLLIMGLGVGIPRYVAFAHDNEKGQSSYFFAGLIITLTFALPILLIIYLLKTQFSFLFFGDASFEYLVPS
;
A
#
# COMPACT_ATOMS: atom_id res chain seq x y z
N MET A 1 28.12 -25.79 4.82
CA MET A 1 27.44 -24.69 5.55
C MET A 1 27.56 -23.33 4.84
N ASN A 2 27.60 -23.27 3.49
CA ASN A 2 27.72 -22.02 2.72
C ASN A 2 26.52 -21.74 1.77
N PHE A 3 25.61 -22.71 1.60
CA PHE A 3 24.42 -22.54 0.76
C PHE A 3 23.28 -21.83 1.50
N ILE A 4 23.14 -22.11 2.81
CA ILE A 4 22.12 -21.50 3.68
C ILE A 4 22.38 -20.00 3.86
N LYS A 5 23.65 -19.57 3.99
CA LYS A 5 24.00 -18.16 4.20
C LYS A 5 23.74 -17.28 2.96
N ARG A 6 23.84 -17.85 1.75
CA ARG A 6 23.59 -17.14 0.48
C ARG A 6 22.11 -17.10 0.11
N ASN A 7 21.33 -18.09 0.55
CA ASN A 7 19.88 -18.15 0.28
C ASN A 7 19.04 -17.67 1.46
N SER A 8 19.67 -17.25 2.55
CA SER A 8 19.00 -16.77 3.76
C SER A 8 18.04 -15.63 3.43
N ASP A 9 18.47 -14.69 2.58
CA ASP A 9 17.67 -13.53 2.19
C ASP A 9 16.36 -13.94 1.51
N TYR A 10 16.42 -14.92 0.60
CA TYR A 10 15.22 -15.47 -0.05
C TYR A 10 14.29 -16.18 0.93
N ILE A 11 14.84 -16.92 1.89
CA ILE A 11 14.05 -17.59 2.94
C ILE A 11 13.34 -16.54 3.80
N PHE A 12 14.04 -15.47 4.18
CA PHE A 12 13.46 -14.35 4.93
C PHE A 12 12.37 -13.62 4.13
N THR A 13 12.58 -13.37 2.83
CA THR A 13 11.54 -12.81 1.96
C THR A 13 10.31 -13.70 1.94
N PHE A 14 10.49 -15.01 1.73
CA PHE A 14 9.36 -15.95 1.65
C PHE A 14 8.57 -16.04 2.97
N ILE A 15 9.27 -16.07 4.11
CA ILE A 15 8.63 -16.05 5.44
C ILE A 15 7.86 -14.74 5.63
N THR A 16 8.45 -13.61 5.24
CA THR A 16 7.81 -12.29 5.34
C THR A 16 6.54 -12.23 4.49
N GLU A 17 6.59 -12.70 3.25
CA GLU A 17 5.43 -12.79 2.36
C GLU A 17 4.34 -13.70 2.94
N PHE A 18 4.72 -14.83 3.52
CA PHE A 18 3.78 -15.72 4.20
C PHE A 18 3.07 -15.02 5.37
N PHE A 19 3.78 -14.24 6.18
CA PHE A 19 3.17 -13.43 7.24
C PHE A 19 2.25 -12.33 6.69
N ILE A 20 2.63 -11.68 5.58
CA ILE A 20 1.78 -10.68 4.90
C ILE A 20 0.46 -11.33 4.45
N LEU A 21 0.52 -12.54 3.88
CA LEU A 21 -0.67 -13.30 3.48
C LEU A 21 -1.54 -13.65 4.70
N LEU A 22 -0.95 -14.17 5.77
CA LEU A 22 -1.68 -14.47 7.00
C LEU A 22 -2.35 -13.21 7.58
N ALA A 23 -1.63 -12.10 7.66
CA ALA A 23 -2.19 -10.82 8.10
C ALA A 23 -3.38 -10.41 7.22
N GLY A 24 -3.27 -10.55 5.90
CA GLY A 24 -4.37 -10.30 4.97
C GLY A 24 -5.61 -11.14 5.24
N ILE A 25 -5.44 -12.43 5.58
CA ILE A 25 -6.52 -13.33 5.99
C ILE A 25 -7.12 -12.91 7.33
N PHE A 26 -6.29 -12.55 8.31
CA PHE A 26 -6.77 -12.08 9.61
C PHE A 26 -7.59 -10.80 9.50
N VAL A 27 -7.18 -9.86 8.66
CA VAL A 27 -7.94 -8.62 8.42
C VAL A 27 -9.29 -8.95 7.76
N TYR A 28 -9.32 -9.88 6.79
CA TYR A 28 -10.60 -10.34 6.22
C TYR A 28 -11.49 -11.04 7.24
N LYS A 29 -10.90 -11.88 8.09
CA LYS A 29 -11.63 -12.55 9.17
C LYS A 29 -12.19 -11.52 10.14
N PHE A 30 -11.44 -10.47 10.48
CA PHE A 30 -11.90 -9.40 11.34
C PHE A 30 -13.07 -8.64 10.70
N ALA A 31 -12.94 -8.28 9.42
CA ALA A 31 -14.01 -7.62 8.65
C ALA A 31 -15.27 -8.49 8.55
N ALA A 32 -15.14 -9.81 8.47
CA ALA A 32 -16.27 -10.75 8.42
C ALA A 32 -16.98 -10.94 9.78
N ASN A 33 -16.36 -10.52 10.89
CA ASN A 33 -16.98 -10.53 12.21
C ASN A 33 -17.56 -9.16 12.60
N LEU A 34 -17.60 -8.20 11.67
CA LEU A 34 -18.32 -6.94 11.88
C LEU A 34 -19.82 -7.25 11.91
N GLU A 35 -20.53 -6.69 12.88
CA GLU A 35 -21.93 -7.02 13.18
C GLU A 35 -22.92 -6.41 12.17
N GLY A 36 -22.51 -5.42 11.38
CA GLY A 36 -23.37 -4.78 10.38
C GLY A 36 -23.55 -5.63 9.12
N GLU A 37 -24.80 -5.74 8.67
CA GLU A 37 -25.22 -6.51 7.49
C GLU A 37 -24.47 -6.09 6.19
N ASN A 38 -23.99 -4.83 6.14
CA ASN A 38 -23.26 -4.27 5.01
C ASN A 38 -21.77 -3.96 5.27
N ASP A 39 -21.29 -4.07 6.51
CA ASP A 39 -19.94 -3.62 6.90
C ASP A 39 -18.82 -4.37 6.16
N PHE A 40 -19.01 -5.68 5.98
CA PHE A 40 -18.07 -6.50 5.20
C PHE A 40 -18.04 -6.08 3.72
N SER A 41 -19.20 -5.77 3.15
CA SER A 41 -19.34 -5.34 1.75
C SER A 41 -18.66 -3.99 1.53
N GLU A 42 -18.87 -3.03 2.44
CA GLU A 42 -18.21 -1.73 2.42
C GLU A 42 -16.69 -1.85 2.53
N TYR A 43 -16.21 -2.67 3.48
CA TYR A 43 -14.79 -2.96 3.61
C TYR A 43 -14.19 -3.57 2.33
N ALA A 44 -14.88 -4.55 1.73
CA ALA A 44 -14.40 -5.25 0.53
C ALA A 44 -14.29 -4.29 -0.67
N ILE A 45 -15.25 -3.38 -0.81
CA ILE A 45 -15.26 -2.35 -1.85
C ILE A 45 -14.11 -1.37 -1.63
N CYS A 46 -13.99 -0.78 -0.43
CA CYS A 46 -12.90 0.13 -0.08
C CYS A 46 -11.52 -0.49 -0.30
N ARG A 47 -11.32 -1.73 0.16
CA ARG A 47 -10.05 -2.45 -0.02
C ARG A 47 -9.69 -2.62 -1.49
N ARG A 48 -10.67 -2.93 -2.34
CA ARG A 48 -10.46 -3.08 -3.79
C ARG A 48 -10.06 -1.75 -4.42
N THR A 49 -10.79 -0.67 -4.08
CA THR A 49 -10.51 0.68 -4.58
C THR A 49 -9.11 1.15 -4.17
N ILE A 50 -8.74 0.95 -2.89
CA ILE A 50 -7.39 1.27 -2.40
C ILE A 50 -6.34 0.43 -3.14
N SER A 51 -6.56 -0.88 -3.29
CA SER A 51 -5.61 -1.77 -3.99
C SER A 51 -5.42 -1.37 -5.46
N PHE A 52 -6.45 -0.82 -6.10
CA PHE A 52 -6.40 -0.32 -7.47
C PHE A 52 -5.62 1.00 -7.58
N ILE A 53 -5.76 1.89 -6.60
CA ILE A 53 -5.14 3.23 -6.60
C ILE A 53 -3.70 3.19 -6.06
N LEU A 54 -3.37 2.23 -5.21
CA LEU A 54 -2.07 2.10 -4.57
C LEU A 54 -0.88 2.14 -5.55
N PRO A 55 -0.88 1.43 -6.70
CA PRO A 55 0.21 1.50 -7.66
C PRO A 55 0.42 2.91 -8.23
N LEU A 56 -0.69 3.64 -8.45
CA LEU A 56 -0.65 5.02 -8.93
C LEU A 56 -0.07 5.96 -7.87
N LEU A 57 -0.43 5.79 -6.60
CA LEU A 57 0.09 6.61 -5.49
C LEU A 57 1.59 6.42 -5.28
N ILE A 58 2.08 5.18 -5.40
CA ILE A 58 3.48 4.85 -5.14
C ILE A 58 4.35 5.08 -6.39
N MET A 59 3.77 5.26 -7.58
CA MET A 59 4.49 5.56 -8.83
C MET A 59 5.64 4.57 -9.13
N GLY A 60 5.47 3.29 -8.77
CA GLY A 60 6.50 2.25 -8.95
C GLY A 60 7.70 2.33 -8.00
N LEU A 61 7.69 3.24 -7.01
CA LEU A 61 8.78 3.38 -6.03
C LEU A 61 8.96 2.16 -5.13
N GLY A 62 7.95 1.28 -5.02
CA GLY A 62 8.04 0.02 -4.27
C GLY A 62 9.17 -0.89 -4.74
N VAL A 63 9.57 -0.80 -6.02
CA VAL A 63 10.77 -1.49 -6.56
C VAL A 63 11.94 -0.54 -6.79
N GLY A 64 11.68 0.74 -7.02
CA GLY A 64 12.70 1.75 -7.28
C GLY A 64 13.58 2.04 -6.06
N ILE A 65 12.99 2.22 -4.88
CA ILE A 65 13.73 2.57 -3.65
C ILE A 65 14.72 1.46 -3.27
N PRO A 66 14.31 0.18 -3.14
CA PRO A 66 15.26 -0.90 -2.81
C PRO A 66 16.38 -1.01 -3.83
N ARG A 67 16.09 -0.80 -5.12
CA ARG A 67 17.09 -0.84 -6.20
C ARG A 67 18.14 0.26 -6.06
N TYR A 68 17.74 1.51 -5.83
CA TYR A 68 18.69 2.61 -5.67
C TYR A 68 19.48 2.53 -4.36
N VAL A 69 18.84 2.07 -3.28
CA VAL A 69 19.54 1.80 -2.01
C VAL A 69 20.60 0.72 -2.19
N ALA A 70 20.29 -0.36 -2.94
CA ALA A 70 21.26 -1.41 -3.25
C ALA A 70 22.43 -0.90 -4.09
N PHE A 71 22.21 0.01 -5.06
CA PHE A 71 23.31 0.63 -5.81
C PHE A 71 24.22 1.52 -4.94
N ALA A 72 23.69 2.05 -3.84
CA ALA A 72 24.44 2.85 -2.88
C ALA A 72 25.07 2.02 -1.75
N HIS A 73 25.22 0.70 -1.92
CA HIS A 73 25.65 -0.20 -0.85
C HIS A 73 26.96 0.25 -0.16
N ASP A 74 27.92 0.76 -0.92
CA ASP A 74 29.23 1.19 -0.39
C ASP A 74 29.23 2.63 0.20
N ASN A 75 28.09 3.34 0.16
CA ASN A 75 27.97 4.71 0.61
C ASN A 75 26.74 4.91 1.51
N GLU A 76 26.94 4.80 2.82
CA GLU A 76 25.87 4.95 3.83
C GLU A 76 25.12 6.29 3.73
N LYS A 77 25.82 7.39 3.37
CA LYS A 77 25.18 8.69 3.11
C LYS A 77 24.30 8.66 1.87
N GLY A 78 24.69 7.89 0.85
CA GLY A 78 23.89 7.64 -0.35
C GLY A 78 22.62 6.85 -0.02
N GLN A 79 22.72 5.76 0.75
CA GLN A 79 21.58 4.92 1.11
C GLN A 79 20.48 5.70 1.85
N SER A 80 20.85 6.45 2.89
CA SER A 80 19.91 7.28 3.64
C SER A 80 19.31 8.38 2.77
N SER A 81 20.11 9.01 1.90
CA SER A 81 19.61 10.03 0.96
C SER A 81 18.58 9.46 -0.03
N TYR A 82 18.79 8.26 -0.59
CA TYR A 82 17.82 7.62 -1.48
C TYR A 82 16.52 7.24 -0.77
N PHE A 83 16.60 6.80 0.48
CA PHE A 83 15.41 6.53 1.30
C PHE A 83 14.59 7.81 1.52
N PHE A 84 15.23 8.91 1.96
CA PHE A 84 14.55 10.19 2.15
C PHE A 84 14.03 10.78 0.84
N ALA A 85 14.78 10.66 -0.26
CA ALA A 85 14.31 11.07 -1.58
C ALA A 85 13.07 10.28 -2.01
N GLY A 86 13.07 8.96 -1.80
CA GLY A 86 11.90 8.12 -2.05
C GLY A 86 10.69 8.57 -1.25
N LEU A 87 10.85 8.83 0.05
CA LEU A 87 9.80 9.33 0.93
C LEU A 87 9.25 10.68 0.45
N ILE A 88 10.12 11.64 0.13
CA ILE A 88 9.73 12.97 -0.36
C ILE A 88 8.96 12.84 -1.68
N ILE A 89 9.42 12.01 -2.61
CA ILE A 89 8.74 11.79 -3.89
C ILE A 89 7.36 11.17 -3.63
N THR A 90 7.28 10.11 -2.81
CA THR A 90 6.00 9.48 -2.47
C THR A 90 5.03 10.50 -1.85
N LEU A 91 5.46 11.32 -0.90
CA LEU A 91 4.61 12.35 -0.31
C LEU A 91 4.18 13.42 -1.33
N THR A 92 5.10 13.83 -2.19
CA THR A 92 4.85 14.84 -3.23
C THR A 92 3.80 14.37 -4.24
N PHE A 93 3.72 13.07 -4.54
CA PHE A 93 2.69 12.53 -5.43
C PHE A 93 1.43 12.09 -4.70
N ALA A 94 1.56 11.48 -3.52
CA ALA A 94 0.42 10.99 -2.76
C ALA A 94 -0.46 12.13 -2.24
N LEU A 95 0.11 13.21 -1.68
CA LEU A 95 -0.67 14.30 -1.10
C LEU A 95 -1.57 15.02 -2.12
N PRO A 96 -1.09 15.42 -3.31
CA PRO A 96 -1.96 16.03 -4.31
C PRO A 96 -3.04 15.08 -4.82
N ILE A 97 -2.72 13.80 -5.03
CA ILE A 97 -3.71 12.81 -5.48
C ILE A 97 -4.80 12.62 -4.42
N LEU A 98 -4.42 12.49 -3.15
CA LEU A 98 -5.37 12.40 -2.04
C LEU A 98 -6.21 13.67 -1.92
N LEU A 99 -5.61 14.86 -2.10
CA LEU A 99 -6.34 16.12 -2.11
C LEU A 99 -7.35 16.18 -3.26
N ILE A 100 -6.98 15.70 -4.46
CA ILE A 100 -7.90 15.62 -5.61
C ILE A 100 -9.05 14.67 -5.31
N ILE A 101 -8.77 13.49 -4.73
CA ILE A 101 -9.80 12.52 -4.32
C ILE A 101 -10.74 13.15 -3.29
N TYR A 102 -10.21 13.89 -2.32
CA TYR A 102 -11.00 14.59 -1.32
C TYR A 102 -11.91 15.67 -1.92
N LEU A 103 -11.36 16.53 -2.80
CA LEU A 103 -12.12 17.59 -3.47
C LEU A 103 -13.22 17.05 -4.39
N LEU A 104 -13.02 15.84 -4.95
CA LEU A 104 -13.94 15.18 -5.87
C LEU A 104 -14.61 13.95 -5.23
N LYS A 105 -14.78 13.95 -3.91
CA LYS A 105 -15.28 12.79 -3.14
C LYS A 105 -16.60 12.24 -3.67
N THR A 106 -17.54 13.09 -4.08
CA THR A 106 -18.85 12.68 -4.60
C THR A 106 -18.73 11.98 -5.96
N GLN A 107 -17.90 12.52 -6.87
CA GLN A 107 -17.63 11.94 -8.18
C GLN A 107 -16.83 10.64 -8.06
N PHE A 108 -15.89 10.62 -7.12
CA PHE A 108 -15.08 9.45 -6.82
C PHE A 108 -15.93 8.32 -6.22
N SER A 109 -16.84 8.63 -5.28
CA SER A 109 -17.81 7.69 -4.73
C SER A 109 -18.71 7.13 -5.82
N PHE A 110 -19.25 7.98 -6.69
CA PHE A 110 -20.09 7.54 -7.81
C PHE A 110 -19.32 6.63 -8.79
N LEU A 111 -18.07 6.97 -9.12
CA LEU A 111 -17.24 6.22 -10.08
C LEU A 111 -16.79 4.85 -9.53
N PHE A 112 -16.38 4.78 -8.25
CA PHE A 112 -15.79 3.58 -7.66
C PHE A 112 -16.75 2.75 -6.82
N PHE A 113 -17.75 3.38 -6.19
CA PHE A 113 -18.72 2.72 -5.33
C PHE A 113 -20.10 2.60 -5.99
N GLY A 114 -20.35 3.29 -7.11
CA GLY A 114 -21.61 3.23 -7.86
C GLY A 114 -22.76 4.01 -7.22
N ASP A 115 -22.57 4.53 -6.00
CA ASP A 115 -23.54 5.32 -5.25
C ASP A 115 -22.83 6.49 -4.54
N ALA A 116 -23.46 7.66 -4.55
CA ALA A 116 -22.98 8.86 -3.85
C ALA A 116 -23.19 8.75 -2.33
N SER A 117 -24.04 7.85 -1.85
CA SER A 117 -24.27 7.61 -0.41
C SER A 117 -23.04 7.08 0.34
N PHE A 118 -22.03 6.56 -0.36
CA PHE A 118 -20.77 6.08 0.23
C PHE A 118 -19.70 7.17 0.39
N GLU A 119 -20.06 8.45 0.28
CA GLU A 119 -19.12 9.57 0.45
C GLU A 119 -18.41 9.55 1.81
N TYR A 120 -19.05 9.03 2.86
CA TYR A 120 -18.46 8.90 4.21
C TYR A 120 -17.30 7.91 4.30
N LEU A 121 -17.14 7.02 3.30
CA LEU A 121 -16.02 6.08 3.22
C LEU A 121 -14.75 6.71 2.64
N VAL A 122 -14.87 7.89 2.00
CA VAL A 122 -13.71 8.66 1.56
C VAL A 122 -13.15 9.39 2.79
N PRO A 123 -11.87 9.17 3.16
CA PRO A 123 -11.29 9.85 4.31
C PRO A 123 -11.38 11.36 4.13
N SER A 124 -12.05 12.02 5.08
CA SER A 124 -12.24 13.47 5.15
C SER A 124 -10.98 14.19 5.63
#